data_AF-A0A3E4V7Y1-F1
#
_entry.id   AF-A0A3E4V7Y1-F1
#
_cell.length_a   1.000
_cell.length_b   1.000
_cell.length_c   1.000
_cell.angle_alpha   90.00
_cell.angle_beta   90.00
_cell.angle_gamma   90.00
#
_symmetry.space_group_name_H-M   'P 1'
#
loop_
_entity.id
_entity.type
_entity.pdbx_description
1 polymer ?
#
loop_
_entity_poly.entity_id
_entity_poly.type
_entity_poly.pdbx_seq_one_letter_code
_entity_poly.pdbx_strand_id
1 'polypeptide(L)'
;EKERTYRGFNFFDSRDLSVLEAISKGEYMTFGIQGKQIRQHLPKITPSAMTRIFKRLKVHGLIEKIPGSYKYLITALGKEIIAAGLSIKNLILVPALTS
;
A
#
# COMPACT_ATOMS: atom_id res chain seq x y z
N GLU A 1 -14.51 -0.64 18.45
CA GLU A 1 -13.21 0.02 18.18
C GLU A 1 -13.38 1.51 18.45
N LYS A 2 -12.49 2.17 19.19
CA LYS A 2 -12.56 3.65 19.31
C LYS A 2 -12.41 4.25 17.90
N GLU A 3 -13.30 5.16 17.51
CA GLU A 3 -13.23 5.94 16.27
C GLU A 3 -11.92 6.73 16.22
N ARG A 4 -10.85 6.08 15.79
CA ARG A 4 -9.60 6.73 15.44
C ARG A 4 -9.72 7.10 13.97
N THR A 5 -9.61 8.38 13.67
CA THR A 5 -9.48 8.83 12.28
C THR A 5 -8.15 8.32 11.72
N TYR A 6 -8.21 7.47 10.71
CA TYR A 6 -7.02 7.02 10.00
C TYR A 6 -6.76 7.96 8.83
N ARG A 7 -5.61 8.66 8.80
CA ARG A 7 -5.22 9.50 7.65
C ARG A 7 -5.19 8.64 6.37
N GLY A 8 -5.74 9.17 5.28
CA GLY A 8 -5.63 8.62 3.93
C GLY A 8 -4.17 8.51 3.45
N PHE A 9 -3.96 7.97 2.25
CA PHE A 9 -2.61 7.83 1.68
C PHE A 9 -2.22 9.08 0.91
N ASN A 10 -1.01 9.59 1.15
CA ASN A 10 -0.44 10.69 0.39
C ASN A 10 0.54 10.16 -0.66
N PHE A 11 0.23 10.32 -1.94
CA PHE A 11 1.08 9.88 -3.04
C PHE A 11 2.41 10.66 -3.16
N PHE A 12 2.50 11.83 -2.53
CA PHE A 12 3.71 12.64 -2.47
C PHE A 12 4.54 12.39 -1.20
N ASP A 13 4.01 11.64 -0.23
CA ASP A 13 4.77 11.21 0.93
C ASP A 13 5.59 9.97 0.54
N SER A 14 6.92 10.05 0.71
CA SER A 14 7.84 8.99 0.27
C SER A 14 7.53 7.64 0.91
N ARG A 15 7.05 7.63 2.16
CA ARG A 15 6.75 6.39 2.88
C ARG A 15 5.45 5.78 2.39
N ASP A 16 4.39 6.56 2.26
CA ASP A 16 3.11 6.07 1.73
C ASP A 16 3.28 5.59 0.28
N LEU A 17 4.06 6.29 -0.53
CA LEU A 17 4.39 5.87 -1.89
C LEU A 17 5.19 4.56 -1.93
N SER A 18 6.23 4.41 -1.12
CA SER A 18 6.99 3.14 -1.05
C SER A 18 6.12 1.96 -0.60
N VAL A 19 5.10 2.20 0.23
CA VAL A 19 4.10 1.18 0.58
C VAL A 19 3.27 0.79 -0.64
N LEU A 20 2.76 1.77 -1.40
CA LEU A 20 1.95 1.54 -2.59
C LEU A 20 2.73 0.80 -3.68
N GLU A 21 4.00 1.18 -3.92
CA GLU A 21 4.92 0.47 -4.82
C GLU A 21 5.22 -0.96 -4.35
N ALA A 22 5.39 -1.16 -3.04
CA ALA A 22 5.63 -2.49 -2.51
C ALA A 22 4.42 -3.39 -2.71
N ILE A 23 3.19 -2.91 -2.47
CA ILE A 23 1.98 -3.72 -2.66
C ILE A 23 1.58 -3.88 -4.12
N SER A 24 2.05 -3.03 -5.04
CA SER A 24 1.71 -3.10 -6.47
C SER A 24 2.37 -4.26 -7.21
N LYS A 25 3.28 -5.01 -6.58
CA LYS A 25 3.98 -6.12 -7.21
C LYS A 25 3.02 -7.23 -7.64
N GLY A 26 3.19 -7.75 -8.86
CA GLY A 26 2.28 -8.74 -9.44
C GLY A 26 2.09 -10.01 -8.60
N GLU A 27 3.13 -10.47 -7.89
CA GLU A 27 3.07 -11.63 -6.98
C GLU A 27 1.98 -11.52 -5.90
N TYR A 28 1.64 -10.29 -5.52
CA TYR A 28 0.68 -9.98 -4.46
C TYR A 28 -0.76 -9.91 -4.94
N MET A 29 -0.97 -9.70 -6.25
CA MET A 29 -2.31 -9.65 -6.85
C MET A 29 -2.99 -11.02 -6.85
N THR A 30 -2.22 -12.10 -6.98
CA THR A 30 -2.75 -13.47 -7.08
C THR A 30 -2.78 -14.19 -5.74
N PHE A 31 -1.71 -14.07 -4.94
CA PHE A 31 -1.53 -14.93 -3.75
C PHE A 31 -1.76 -14.21 -2.42
N GLY A 32 -2.05 -12.91 -2.46
CA GLY A 32 -2.17 -12.04 -1.30
C GLY A 32 -0.83 -11.73 -0.61
N ILE A 33 -0.89 -10.75 0.29
CA ILE A 33 0.26 -10.07 0.88
C ILE A 33 0.34 -10.36 2.37
N GLN A 34 1.54 -10.67 2.86
CA GLN A 34 1.85 -10.65 4.29
C GLN A 34 2.76 -9.47 4.63
N GLY A 35 2.56 -8.87 5.80
CA GLY A 35 3.39 -7.74 6.24
C GLY A 35 4.88 -8.06 6.30
N LYS A 36 5.27 -9.32 6.55
CA LYS A 36 6.69 -9.73 6.52
C LYS A 36 7.31 -9.61 5.12
N GLN A 37 6.55 -9.88 4.06
CA GLN A 37 7.01 -9.80 2.67
C GLN A 37 7.23 -8.33 2.29
N ILE A 38 6.27 -7.45 2.62
CA ILE A 38 6.45 -6.01 2.40
C ILE A 38 7.70 -5.47 3.11
N ARG A 39 7.97 -5.89 4.35
CA ARG A 39 9.16 -5.44 5.09
C ARG A 39 10.48 -5.88 4.46
N GLN A 40 10.51 -6.95 3.66
CA GLN A 40 11.71 -7.32 2.90
C GLN A 40 12.07 -6.24 1.87
N HIS A 41 11.08 -5.50 1.38
CA HIS A 41 11.26 -4.37 0.46
C HIS A 41 11.34 -3.02 1.19
N LEU A 42 10.85 -2.95 2.43
CA LEU A 42 10.84 -1.74 3.26
C LEU A 42 11.57 -1.99 4.60
N PRO A 43 12.90 -2.19 4.60
CA PRO A 43 13.65 -2.62 5.79
C PRO A 43 13.62 -1.60 6.93
N LYS A 44 13.37 -0.32 6.63
CA LYS A 44 13.23 0.75 7.63
C LYS A 44 11.88 0.71 8.39
N ILE A 45 10.93 -0.13 7.98
CA ILE A 45 9.62 -0.23 8.60
C ILE A 45 9.63 -1.30 9.69
N THR A 46 9.41 -0.88 10.94
CA THR A 46 9.29 -1.80 12.08
C THR A 46 8.03 -2.66 12.00
N PRO A 47 7.98 -3.82 12.69
CA PRO A 47 6.78 -4.66 12.74
C PRO A 47 5.53 -3.90 13.21
N SER A 48 5.65 -3.07 14.25
CA SER A 48 4.52 -2.29 14.79
C SER A 48 4.06 -1.19 13.84
N ALA A 49 4.98 -0.60 13.07
CA ALA A 49 4.64 0.32 12.00
C ALA A 49 3.92 -0.40 10.85
N MET A 50 4.36 -1.62 10.50
CA MET A 50 3.72 -2.42 9.46
C MET A 50 2.28 -2.77 9.81
N THR A 51 2.00 -3.18 11.05
CA THR A 51 0.62 -3.44 11.52
C THR A 51 -0.27 -2.21 11.37
N ARG A 52 0.25 -1.01 11.67
CA ARG A 52 -0.49 0.25 11.50
C ARG A 52 -0.75 0.59 10.03
N ILE A 53 0.21 0.30 9.15
CA ILE A 53 0.06 0.48 7.70
C ILE A 53 -1.03 -0.46 7.15
N PHE A 54 -0.97 -1.75 7.47
CA PHE A 54 -2.01 -2.71 7.06
C PHE A 54 -3.39 -2.31 7.58
N LYS A 55 -3.46 -1.83 8.83
CA LYS A 55 -4.72 -1.32 9.37
C LYS A 55 -5.22 -0.12 8.58
N ARG A 56 -4.36 0.85 8.23
CA ARG A 56 -4.73 1.99 7.36
C ARG A 56 -5.21 1.54 6.00
N LEU A 57 -4.48 0.64 5.33
CA LEU A 57 -4.87 0.08 4.03
C LEU A 57 -6.25 -0.58 4.09
N LYS A 58 -6.52 -1.37 5.14
CA LYS A 58 -7.80 -2.05 5.34
C LYS A 58 -8.94 -1.06 5.62
N VAL A 59 -8.72 -0.09 6.51
CA VAL A 59 -9.73 0.91 6.86
C VAL A 59 -10.14 1.75 5.65
N HIS A 60 -9.19 2.08 4.78
CA HIS A 60 -9.45 2.80 3.53
C HIS A 60 -9.87 1.89 2.37
N GLY A 61 -10.09 0.60 2.62
CA GLY A 61 -10.60 -0.34 1.63
C GLY A 61 -9.63 -0.73 0.52
N LEU A 62 -8.33 -0.44 0.63
CA LEU A 62 -7.34 -0.84 -0.39
C LEU A 62 -7.01 -2.33 -0.33
N ILE A 63 -7.11 -2.92 0.86
CA ILE A 63 -6.87 -4.35 1.07
C ILE A 63 -7.98 -4.97 1.92
N GLU A 64 -8.19 -6.26 1.73
CA GLU A 64 -9.09 -7.08 2.53
C GLU A 64 -8.36 -8.29 3.10
N LYS A 65 -8.80 -8.78 4.27
CA LYS A 65 -8.15 -9.90 4.95
C LYS A 65 -8.70 -11.21 4.38
N ILE A 66 -7.81 -12.15 4.03
CA ILE A 66 -8.22 -13.51 3.70
C ILE A 66 -8.55 -14.26 5.00
N PRO A 67 -9.76 -14.83 5.15
CA PRO A 67 -10.14 -15.63 6.32
C PRO A 67 -9.17 -16.80 6.57
N GLY A 68 -8.91 -17.12 7.84
CA GLY A 68 -8.03 -18.24 8.21
C GLY A 68 -6.54 -18.04 7.90
N SER A 69 -6.10 -16.86 7.45
CA SER A 69 -4.69 -16.61 7.13
C SER A 69 -4.17 -15.25 7.63
N TYR A 70 -2.86 -15.07 7.60
CA TYR A 70 -2.21 -13.77 7.83
C TYR A 70 -2.12 -12.89 6.56
N LYS A 71 -2.73 -13.33 5.45
CA LYS A 71 -2.64 -12.67 4.16
C LYS A 71 -3.78 -11.67 3.93
N TYR A 72 -3.51 -10.72 3.05
CA TYR A 72 -4.47 -9.71 2.59
C TYR A 72 -4.48 -9.65 1.06
N LEU A 73 -5.65 -9.53 0.44
CA LEU A 73 -5.78 -9.29 -1.00
C LEU A 73 -5.95 -7.80 -1.27
N ILE A 74 -5.50 -7.35 -2.44
CA ILE A 74 -5.75 -6.00 -2.92
C ILE A 74 -7.16 -5.98 -3.53
N THR A 75 -8.00 -5.05 -3.05
CA THR A 75 -9.36 -4.88 -3.57
C THR A 75 -9.35 -4.25 -4.96
N ALA A 76 -10.50 -4.24 -5.64
CA ALA A 76 -10.63 -3.52 -6.92
C ALA A 76 -10.28 -2.03 -6.78
N LEU A 77 -10.83 -1.37 -5.75
CA LEU A 77 -10.50 0.01 -5.40
C LEU A 77 -9.00 0.20 -5.14
N GLY A 78 -8.38 -0.72 -4.39
CA GLY A 78 -6.95 -0.67 -4.12
C GLY A 78 -6.11 -0.71 -5.40
N LYS A 79 -6.48 -1.57 -6.35
CA LYS A 79 -5.81 -1.66 -7.67
C LYS A 79 -5.92 -0.37 -8.45
N GLU A 80 -7.10 0.23 -8.52
CA GLU A 80 -7.35 1.50 -9.22
C GLU A 80 -6.54 2.65 -8.60
N ILE A 81 -6.57 2.78 -7.27
CA ILE A 81 -5.83 3.81 -6.53
C ILE A 81 -4.32 3.66 -6.73
N ILE A 82 -3.79 2.43 -6.63
CA ILE A 82 -2.36 2.15 -6.85
C ILE A 82 -1.99 2.52 -8.29
N ALA A 83 -2.76 2.07 -9.28
CA ALA A 83 -2.50 2.35 -10.68
C ALA A 83 -2.50 3.86 -10.96
N ALA A 84 -3.55 4.57 -10.54
CA ALA A 84 -3.67 6.01 -10.73
C ALA A 84 -2.50 6.76 -10.08
N GLY A 85 -2.16 6.43 -8.84
CA GLY A 85 -1.04 7.06 -8.13
C GLY A 85 0.31 6.88 -8.81
N LEU A 86 0.61 5.64 -9.21
CA LEU A 86 1.87 5.33 -9.90
C LEU A 86 1.92 5.95 -11.29
N SER A 87 0.80 6.01 -12.02
CA SER A 87 0.70 6.69 -13.31
C SER A 87 0.92 8.19 -13.19
N ILE A 88 0.29 8.87 -12.22
CA ILE A 88 0.50 10.31 -11.98
C ILE A 88 1.98 10.58 -11.68
N LYS A 89 2.60 9.77 -10.82
CA LYS A 89 4.02 9.91 -10.52
C LYS A 89 4.89 9.74 -11.76
N ASN A 90 4.76 8.61 -12.44
CA ASN A 90 5.73 8.20 -13.46
C ASN A 90 5.52 8.89 -14.81
N LEU A 91 4.27 9.22 -15.15
CA LEU A 91 3.93 9.75 -16.48
C LEU A 91 3.75 11.28 -16.49
N ILE A 92 3.49 11.90 -15.33
CA ILE A 92 3.24 13.34 -15.24
C ILE A 92 4.35 14.02 -14.44
N LEU A 93 4.54 13.62 -13.18
CA LEU A 93 5.44 14.33 -12.26
C LEU A 93 6.91 14.13 -12.60
N VAL A 94 7.36 12.90 -12.81
CA VAL A 94 8.77 12.61 -13.12
C VAL A 94 9.21 13.35 -14.39
N PRO A 95 8.51 13.22 -15.55
CA PRO A 95 8.90 13.94 -16.75
C PRO A 95 8.95 15.46 -16.57
N ALA A 96 7.97 16.06 -15.88
CA ALA A 96 7.89 17.51 -15.67
C ALA A 96 8.98 18.08 -14.74
N LEU A 97 9.60 17.25 -13.89
CA LEU A 97 10.65 17.67 -12.96
C LEU A 97 12.06 17.39 -13.48
N THR A 98 12.17 16.56 -14.51
CA THR A 98 13.46 16.22 -15.16
C THR A 98 13.63 16.88 -16.53
N SER A 99 12.66 17.70 -16.96
CA SER A 99 12.72 18.46 -18.22
C SER A 99 13.47 19.78 -18.07
#